data_AF-A0A0R2CUM9-F1
#
_entry.id   AF-A0A0R2CUM9-F1
#
_cell.length_a   1.000
_cell.length_b   1.000
_cell.length_c   1.000
_cell.angle_alpha   90.00
_cell.angle_beta   90.00
_cell.angle_gamma   90.00
#
_symmetry.space_group_name_H-M   'P 1'
#
loop_
_entity.id
_entity.type
_entity.pdbx_description
1 polymer ?
#
loop_
_entity_poly.entity_id
_entity_poly.type
_entity_poly.pdbx_seq_one_letter_code
_entity_poly.pdbx_strand_id
1 'polypeptide(L)'
;MQDQMNGLQGTVTLGNNGIEFERQFKNGFIQIPYNQIEQVQVQIAFGKFYRGFYLITKDGKKINILTRKTKQVIHVFNRKLENGQIVRYRRNQK
;
A
#
# COMPACT_ATOMS: atom_id res chain seq x y z
N MET A 1 -12.12 -5.60 21.06
CA MET A 1 -12.62 -4.49 20.21
C MET A 1 -12.29 -4.85 18.77
N GLN A 2 -13.30 -5.10 17.94
CA GLN A 2 -13.08 -5.28 16.49
C GLN A 2 -12.87 -3.89 15.90
N ASP A 3 -11.68 -3.62 15.37
CA ASP A 3 -11.46 -2.44 14.52
C ASP A 3 -12.44 -2.51 13.37
N GLN A 4 -13.43 -1.61 13.36
CA GLN A 4 -14.31 -1.42 12.20
C GLN A 4 -13.43 -1.05 11.01
N MET A 5 -13.23 -2.00 10.10
CA MET A 5 -12.60 -1.74 8.81
C MET A 5 -13.56 -0.92 7.94
N ASN A 6 -13.64 0.38 8.21
CA ASN A 6 -14.28 1.34 7.32
C ASN A 6 -13.37 1.50 6.09
N GLY A 7 -13.54 0.61 5.11
CA GLY A 7 -12.87 0.69 3.83
C GLY A 7 -13.24 2.02 3.15
N LEU A 8 -12.23 2.85 2.90
CA LEU A 8 -12.41 4.14 2.25
C LEU A 8 -12.12 3.99 0.76
N GLN A 9 -13.09 4.39 -0.08
CA GLN A 9 -12.89 4.45 -1.52
C GLN A 9 -12.21 5.76 -1.90
N GLY A 10 -11.27 5.67 -2.84
CA GLY A 10 -10.49 6.83 -3.26
C GLY A 10 -9.54 6.51 -4.39
N THR A 11 -8.80 7.54 -4.79
CA THR A 11 -7.77 7.48 -5.82
C THR A 11 -6.41 7.39 -5.15
N VAL A 12 -5.56 6.50 -5.68
CA VAL A 12 -4.15 6.45 -5.33
C VAL A 12 -3.35 7.07 -6.46
N THR A 13 -2.61 8.13 -6.15
CA THR A 13 -1.69 8.81 -7.05
C THR A 13 -0.26 8.46 -6.66
N LEU A 14 0.56 8.13 -7.66
CA LEU A 14 1.98 7.83 -7.49
C LEU A 14 2.77 9.06 -7.95
N GLY A 15 3.04 9.96 -7.02
CA GLY A 15 3.79 11.18 -7.27
C GLY A 15 5.30 10.93 -7.40
N ASN A 16 6.04 12.01 -7.61
CA ASN A 16 7.50 11.91 -7.75
C ASN A 16 8.21 11.57 -6.45
N ASN A 17 7.69 12.07 -5.32
CA ASN A 17 8.31 11.99 -4.00
C ASN A 17 7.57 11.09 -3.01
N GLY A 18 6.40 10.57 -3.40
CA GLY A 18 5.57 9.77 -2.51
C GLY A 18 4.29 9.25 -3.17
N ILE A 19 3.49 8.59 -2.35
CA ILE A 19 2.15 8.13 -2.69
C ILE A 19 1.11 9.03 -2.02
N GLU A 20 0.05 9.32 -2.75
CA GLU A 20 -1.08 10.12 -2.28
C GLU A 20 -2.35 9.28 -2.38
N PHE A 21 -3.20 9.39 -1.36
CA PHE A 21 -4.53 8.82 -1.35
C PHE A 21 -5.55 9.92 -1.11
N GLU A 22 -6.46 10.09 -2.05
CA GLU A 22 -7.56 11.06 -1.99
C GLU A 22 -8.89 10.32 -1.88
N ARG A 23 -9.69 10.65 -0.87
CA ARG A 23 -11.02 10.04 -0.67
C ARG A 23 -12.01 10.56 -1.70
N GLN A 24 -12.84 9.67 -2.26
CA GLN A 24 -13.77 10.02 -3.34
C GLN A 24 -14.98 10.86 -2.90
N PHE A 25 -15.43 10.74 -1.65
CA PHE A 25 -16.72 11.31 -1.20
C PHE A 25 -16.64 12.14 0.10
N LYS A 26 -15.44 12.40 0.63
CA LYS A 26 -15.21 13.22 1.83
C LYS A 26 -13.87 13.94 1.74
N ASN A 27 -13.76 15.08 2.41
CA ASN A 27 -12.47 15.73 2.62
C ASN A 27 -11.55 14.78 3.41
N GLY A 28 -10.36 14.55 2.87
CA GLY A 28 -9.34 13.72 3.49
C GLY A 28 -8.35 13.22 2.45
N PHE A 29 -7.10 13.64 2.60
CA PHE A 29 -5.97 13.16 1.82
C PHE A 29 -4.92 12.56 2.76
N ILE A 30 -4.21 11.55 2.30
CA ILE A 30 -3.03 11.01 2.97
C ILE A 30 -1.89 11.08 1.97
N GLN A 31 -0.77 11.68 2.36
CA GLN A 31 0.46 11.67 1.58
C GLN A 31 1.54 10.95 2.37
N ILE A 32 2.22 10.00 1.73
CA ILE A 32 3.31 9.22 2.32
C ILE A 32 4.53 9.38 1.42
N PRO A 33 5.55 10.13 1.86
CA PRO A 33 6.81 10.22 1.16
C PRO A 33 7.48 8.84 1.02
N TYR A 34 8.16 8.59 -0.10
CA TYR A 34 8.83 7.30 -0.33
C TYR A 34 9.88 6.98 0.74
N ASN A 35 10.60 8.00 1.22
CA ASN A 35 11.59 7.85 2.28
C ASN A 35 11.00 7.53 3.66
N GLN A 36 9.68 7.64 3.85
CA GLN A 36 8.97 7.25 5.06
C GLN A 36 8.39 5.84 4.97
N ILE A 37 8.44 5.21 3.79
CA ILE A 37 8.03 3.81 3.62
C ILE A 37 9.18 2.94 4.12
N GLU A 38 8.89 2.10 5.10
CA GLU A 38 9.80 1.08 5.61
C GLU A 38 9.69 -0.18 4.74
N GLN A 39 8.47 -0.63 4.48
CA GLN A 39 8.22 -1.87 3.73
C GLN A 39 6.87 -1.85 3.00
N VAL A 40 6.82 -2.48 1.83
CA VAL A 40 5.61 -2.78 1.08
C VAL A 40 5.39 -4.28 1.06
N GLN A 41 4.25 -4.76 1.59
CA GLN A 41 3.90 -6.17 1.60
C GLN A 41 2.81 -6.47 0.57
N VAL A 42 3.18 -7.09 -0.54
CA VAL A 42 2.29 -7.36 -1.68
C VAL A 42 1.39 -8.56 -1.42
N GLN A 43 0.08 -8.39 -1.52
CA GLN A 43 -0.91 -9.43 -1.32
C GLN A 43 -1.19 -10.16 -2.65
N ILE A 44 -0.86 -11.46 -2.68
CA ILE A 44 -1.12 -12.34 -3.83
C ILE A 44 -2.13 -13.42 -3.43
N ALA A 45 -3.29 -13.44 -4.07
CA ALA A 45 -4.33 -14.45 -3.92
C ALA A 45 -4.20 -15.55 -5.00
N PHE A 46 -4.53 -16.78 -4.63
CA PHE A 46 -4.45 -17.97 -5.49
C PHE A 46 -3.12 -18.11 -6.26
N GLY A 47 -2.02 -17.66 -5.65
CA GLY A 47 -0.68 -17.71 -6.22
C GLY A 47 -0.38 -16.77 -7.39
N LYS A 48 -1.40 -16.19 -8.06
CA LYS A 48 -1.21 -15.41 -9.29
C LYS A 48 -1.93 -14.06 -9.36
N PHE A 49 -2.88 -13.80 -8.46
CA PHE A 49 -3.69 -12.57 -8.53
C PHE A 49 -3.26 -11.54 -7.49
N TYR A 50 -2.83 -10.38 -7.95
CA TYR A 50 -2.58 -9.25 -7.06
C TYR A 50 -3.91 -8.70 -6.52
N ARG A 51 -4.04 -8.68 -5.19
CA ARG A 51 -5.24 -8.15 -4.51
C ARG A 51 -5.04 -6.70 -4.03
N GLY A 52 -3.82 -6.39 -3.62
CA GLY A 52 -3.49 -5.16 -2.93
C GLY A 52 -2.11 -5.25 -2.30
N PHE A 53 -1.82 -4.33 -1.39
CA PHE A 53 -0.57 -4.31 -0.65
C PHE A 53 -0.76 -3.58 0.70
N TYR A 54 0.07 -3.93 1.67
CA TYR A 54 0.26 -3.12 2.86
C TYR A 54 1.44 -2.17 2.66
N LEU A 55 1.27 -0.91 3.04
CA LEU A 55 2.35 0.02 3.28
C LEU A 55 2.65 0.05 4.77
N ILE A 56 3.89 -0.20 5.13
CA ILE A 56 4.41 -0.04 6.48
C ILE A 56 5.32 1.17 6.45
N THR A 57 4.99 2.17 7.24
CA THR A 57 5.79 3.39 7.40
C THR A 57 6.74 3.25 8.58
N LYS A 58 7.83 4.01 8.56
CA LYS A 58 8.88 4.00 9.60
C LYS A 58 8.36 4.37 11.00
N ASP A 59 7.23 5.09 11.08
CA ASP A 59 6.53 5.40 12.33
C ASP A 59 5.60 4.27 12.82
N GLY A 60 5.66 3.09 12.19
CA GLY A 60 4.92 1.89 12.57
C GLY A 60 3.49 1.82 12.06
N LYS A 61 3.01 2.82 11.28
CA LYS A 61 1.65 2.74 10.70
C LYS A 61 1.61 1.70 9.59
N LYS A 62 0.51 0.95 9.56
CA LYS A 62 0.22 -0.05 8.54
C LYS A 62 -1.06 0.31 7.78
N ILE A 63 -0.91 0.61 6.50
CA ILE A 63 -2.01 1.06 5.64
C ILE A 63 -2.28 -0.02 4.59
N ASN A 64 -3.52 -0.49 4.51
CA ASN A 64 -3.93 -1.48 3.51
C ASN A 64 -4.53 -0.80 2.29
N ILE A 65 -3.96 -1.03 1.11
CA ILE A 65 -4.49 -0.53 -0.15
C ILE A 65 -4.94 -1.71 -1.00
N LEU A 66 -6.23 -1.77 -1.28
CA LEU A 66 -6.83 -2.75 -2.19
C LEU A 66 -7.03 -2.10 -3.55
N THR A 67 -6.39 -2.64 -4.59
CA THR A 67 -6.49 -2.09 -5.95
C THR A 67 -6.23 -3.14 -7.01
N ARG A 68 -7.00 -3.07 -8.10
CA ARG A 68 -6.78 -3.91 -9.30
C ARG A 68 -5.49 -3.54 -10.04
N LYS A 69 -4.95 -2.33 -9.79
CA LYS A 69 -3.72 -1.83 -10.43
C LYS A 69 -2.44 -2.15 -9.64
N THR A 70 -2.50 -3.08 -8.68
CA THR A 70 -1.37 -3.41 -7.80
C THR A 70 -0.09 -3.69 -8.57
N LYS A 71 -0.13 -4.46 -9.68
CA LYS A 71 1.06 -4.75 -10.50
C LYS A 71 1.75 -3.47 -11.02
N GLN A 72 0.96 -2.48 -11.44
CA GLN A 72 1.47 -1.18 -11.92
C GLN A 72 2.10 -0.38 -10.78
N VAL A 73 1.46 -0.39 -9.61
CA VAL A 73 1.97 0.28 -8.40
C VAL A 73 3.33 -0.30 -7.99
N ILE A 74 3.43 -1.64 -7.94
CA ILE A 74 4.69 -2.31 -7.59
C ILE A 74 5.80 -2.01 -8.61
N HIS A 75 5.47 -1.92 -9.91
CA HIS A 75 6.44 -1.50 -10.92
C HIS A 75 6.99 -0.10 -10.65
N VAL A 76 6.17 0.85 -10.19
CA VAL A 76 6.65 2.18 -9.79
C VAL A 76 7.48 2.10 -8.51
N PHE A 77 7.03 1.36 -7.50
CA PHE A 77 7.77 1.21 -6.24
C PHE A 77 9.16 0.61 -6.44
N ASN A 78 9.33 -0.36 -7.34
CA ASN A 78 10.65 -0.92 -7.68
C ASN A 78 11.65 0.15 -8.18
N ARG A 79 11.17 1.31 -8.65
CA ARG A 79 12.02 2.43 -9.11
C ARG A 79 12.20 3.53 -8.07
N LYS A 80 11.40 3.52 -7.01
CA LYS A 80 11.29 4.61 -6.03
C LYS A 80 11.71 4.20 -4.61
N LEU A 81 11.70 2.91 -4.33
CA LEU A 81 12.08 2.33 -3.04
C LEU A 81 13.41 1.60 -3.17
N GLU A 82 14.07 1.43 -2.03
CA GLU A 82 15.31 0.67 -1.91
C GLU A 82 15.07 -0.84 -2.11
N ASN A 83 16.13 -1.55 -2.50
CA ASN A 83 16.09 -2.99 -2.67
C ASN A 83 15.68 -3.69 -1.36
N GLY A 84 14.80 -4.68 -1.46
CA GLY A 84 14.33 -5.44 -0.31
C GLY A 84 13.17 -4.80 0.47
N GLN A 85 12.79 -3.55 0.18
CA GLN A 85 11.62 -2.94 0.81
C GLN A 85 10.29 -3.51 0.29
N ILE A 86 10.28 -4.13 -0.89
CA ILE A 86 9.08 -4.75 -1.46
C ILE A 86 9.15 -6.25 -1.25
N VAL A 87 8.22 -6.78 -0.46
CA VAL A 87 8.17 -8.20 -0.09
C VAL A 87 6.79 -8.79 -0.38
N ARG A 88 6.72 -10.11 -0.55
CA ARG A 88 5.44 -10.81 -0.63
C ARG A 88 4.83 -10.91 0.77
N TYR A 89 3.58 -10.48 0.92
CA TYR A 89 2.83 -10.71 2.15
C TYR A 89 2.66 -12.22 2.38
N ARG A 90 3.10 -12.70 3.54
CA ARG A 90 2.82 -14.04 4.03
C ARG A 90 1.86 -13.89 5.21
N ARG A 91 0.67 -14.49 5.09
CA ARG A 91 -0.21 -14.64 6.26
C ARG A 91 0.48 -15.67 7.15
N ASN A 92 1.14 -15.23 8.21
CA ASN A 92 1.71 -16.16 9.17
C ASN A 92 0.59 -17.13 9.60
N GLN A 93 0.80 -18.43 9.33
CA GLN A 93 0.02 -19.50 9.93
C GLN A 93 0.52 -19.60 11.37
N LYS A 94 -0.22 -19.01 12.30
CA LYS A 94 -0.22 -19.43 13.69
C LYS A 94 -1.59 -20.02 13.97
#